data_AF-A0A0K1PLD3-F1
#
_entry.id   AF-A0A0K1PLD3-F1
#
_cell.length_a   1.000
_cell.length_b   1.000
_cell.length_c   1.000
_cell.angle_alpha   90.00
_cell.angle_beta   90.00
_cell.angle_gamma   90.00
#
_symmetry.space_group_name_H-M   'P 1'
#
loop_
_entity.id
_entity.type
_entity.pdbx_description
1 polymer ?
#
loop_
_entity_poly.entity_id
_entity_poly.type
_entity_poly.pdbx_seq_one_letter_code
_entity_poly.pdbx_strand_id
1 'polypeptide(L)' 'MRRIEERLAIILRNAEGWLPKDQLDDMQSLVAAREPGVALENFWTQLEEYDVDVPDSVRHEIKQIAAEMEMRPPHWIERA' A
#
# COMPACT_ATOMS: atom_id res chain seq x y z
N MET A 1 -0.02 12.65 9.64
CA MET A 1 1.10 12.33 8.71
C MET A 1 1.97 11.17 9.21
N ARG A 2 2.70 11.26 10.34
CA ARG A 2 3.52 10.13 10.87
C ARG A 2 2.74 8.81 11.01
N ARG A 3 1.48 8.87 11.45
CA ARG A 3 0.61 7.70 11.58
C ARG A 3 0.34 6.96 10.25
N ILE A 4 0.22 7.68 9.13
CA ILE A 4 -0.04 7.09 7.81
C ILE A 4 1.21 6.37 7.31
N GLU A 5 2.36 7.03 7.43
CA GLU A 5 3.66 6.45 7.06
C GLU A 5 3.97 5.18 7.86
N GLU A 6 3.72 5.18 9.17
CA GLU A 6 3.90 4.02 10.03
C GLU A 6 2.99 2.85 9.63
N ARG A 7 1.71 3.12 9.38
CA ARG A 7 0.74 2.10 8.94
C ARG A 7 1.11 1.52 7.59
N LEU A 8 1.44 2.38 6.62
CA LEU A 8 1.86 1.93 5.30
C LEU A 8 3.16 1.13 5.36
N ALA A 9 4.14 1.56 6.15
CA ALA A 9 5.38 0.80 6.35
C ALA A 9 5.14 -0.59 6.96
N ILE A 10 4.17 -0.74 7.87
CA ILE A 10 3.79 -2.04 8.44
C ILE A 10 3.21 -2.96 7.35
N ILE A 11 2.30 -2.43 6.52
CA ILE A 11 1.70 -3.20 5.42
C ILE A 11 2.76 -3.65 4.42
N LEU A 12 3.67 -2.74 4.04
CA LEU A 12 4.75 -3.05 3.10
C LEU A 12 5.68 -4.15 3.63
N ARG A 13 6.01 -4.16 4.92
CA ARG A 13 6.79 -5.25 5.53
C ARG A 13 6.06 -6.58 5.52
N ASN A 14 4.74 -6.56 5.73
CA ASN A 14 3.94 -7.78 5.69
C ASN A 14 3.74 -8.33 4.27
N ALA A 15 4.04 -7.52 3.24
CA ALA A 15 3.93 -7.90 1.83
C ALA A 15 5.20 -8.57 1.26
N GLU A 16 6.24 -8.84 2.07
CA GLU A 16 7.48 -9.52 1.63
C GLU A 16 7.27 -10.91 1.00
N GLY A 17 6.12 -11.54 1.25
CA GLY A 17 5.73 -12.81 0.61
C GLY A 17 4.89 -12.65 -0.66
N TRP A 18 4.51 -11.43 -1.03
CA TRP A 18 3.60 -11.14 -2.14
C TRP A 18 4.28 -10.44 -3.30
N LEU A 19 5.22 -9.54 -3.00
CA LEU A 19 5.89 -8.71 -3.98
C LEU A 19 7.41 -8.91 -3.92
N PRO A 20 8.13 -8.70 -5.03
CA PRO A 20 9.59 -8.70 -5.03
C PRO A 20 10.17 -7.70 -4.02
N LYS A 21 11.28 -8.10 -3.40
CA LYS A 21 11.94 -7.30 -2.36
C LYS A 21 12.35 -5.91 -2.84
N ASP A 22 12.88 -5.81 -4.05
CA ASP A 22 13.29 -4.55 -4.68
C ASP A 22 12.13 -3.56 -4.82
N GLN A 23 10.94 -4.04 -5.22
CA GLN A 23 9.73 -3.20 -5.29
C GLN A 23 9.31 -2.69 -3.90
N LEU A 24 9.40 -3.56 -2.88
CA LEU A 24 9.09 -3.18 -1.51
C LEU A 24 10.09 -2.18 -0.94
N ASP A 25 11.38 -2.36 -1.22
CA ASP A 25 12.45 -1.46 -0.78
C ASP A 25 12.29 -0.06 -1.43
N ASP A 26 11.88 0.00 -2.71
CA ASP A 26 11.56 1.26 -3.40
C ASP A 26 10.36 1.98 -2.77
N MET A 27 9.27 1.26 -2.48
CA MET A 27 8.10 1.83 -1.81
C MET A 27 8.40 2.31 -0.39
N GLN A 28 9.22 1.57 0.37
CA GLN A 28 9.67 2.01 1.70
C GLN A 28 10.52 3.28 1.63
N SER A 29 11.33 3.42 0.59
CA SER A 29 12.13 4.62 0.34
C SER A 29 11.24 5.85 0.06
N LEU A 30 10.13 5.68 -0.68
CA LEU A 30 9.14 6.73 -0.90
C LEU A 30 8.44 7.15 0.41
N VAL A 31 8.08 6.20 1.26
CA VAL A 31 7.53 6.52 2.60
C VAL A 31 8.54 7.33 3.43
N ALA A 32 9.81 6.94 3.42
CA ALA A 32 10.88 7.65 4.11
C ALA A 32 11.11 9.07 3.55
N ALA A 33 10.91 9.25 2.24
CA ALA A 33 10.99 10.53 1.54
C ALA A 33 9.77 11.45 1.75
N ARG A 34 8.80 11.07 2.60
CA ARG A 34 7.54 11.79 2.83
C ARG A 34 6.60 11.79 1.63
N GLU A 35 6.68 10.74 0.80
CA GLU A 35 5.80 10.51 -0.35
C GLU A 35 4.91 9.26 -0.15
N PRO A 36 4.14 9.14 0.96
CA PRO A 36 3.35 7.95 1.23
C PRO A 36 2.23 7.73 0.19
N GLY A 37 1.78 8.76 -0.52
CA GLY A 37 0.74 8.65 -1.54
C GLY A 37 1.26 7.90 -2.76
N VAL A 38 2.45 8.28 -3.23
CA VAL A 38 3.14 7.59 -4.33
C VAL A 38 3.46 6.15 -3.93
N ALA A 39 3.93 5.94 -2.69
CA ALA A 39 4.18 4.59 -2.18
C ALA A 39 2.91 3.73 -2.16
N LEU A 40 1.78 4.29 -1.73
CA LEU A 40 0.49 3.59 -1.68
C LEU A 40 -0.04 3.27 -3.09
N GLU A 41 0.08 4.23 -4.02
CA GLU A 41 -0.25 4.04 -5.43
C GLU A 41 0.55 2.93 -6.08
N ASN A 42 1.87 2.94 -5.87
CA ASN A 42 2.74 1.87 -6.34
C ASN A 42 2.32 0.53 -5.72
N PHE A 43 2.02 0.51 -4.42
CA PHE A 43 1.69 -0.72 -3.72
C PHE A 43 0.46 -1.43 -4.30
N TRP A 44 -0.68 -0.75 -4.43
CA TRP A 44 -1.86 -1.41 -5.00
C TRP A 44 -1.71 -1.72 -6.48
N THR A 45 -0.89 -0.96 -7.22
CA THR A 45 -0.60 -1.25 -8.63
C THR A 45 0.18 -2.55 -8.74
N GLN A 46 1.21 -2.72 -7.91
CA GLN A 46 1.99 -3.95 -7.88
C GLN A 46 1.16 -5.15 -7.41
N LEU A 47 0.26 -4.98 -6.43
CA LEU A 47 -0.65 -6.07 -6.02
C LEU A 47 -1.54 -6.56 -7.18
N GLU A 48 -2.02 -5.64 -8.02
CA GLU A 48 -2.81 -5.97 -9.22
C GLU A 48 -1.94 -6.59 -10.32
N GLU A 49 -0.76 -6.05 -10.59
CA GLU A 49 0.16 -6.57 -11.62
C GLU A 49 0.65 -8.00 -11.32
N TYR A 50 0.87 -8.32 -10.04
CA TYR A 50 1.29 -9.66 -9.60
C TYR A 50 0.12 -10.61 -9.32
N ASP A 51 -1.12 -10.19 -9.57
CA ASP A 51 -2.35 -10.96 -9.31
C ASP A 51 -2.38 -11.53 -7.87
N VAL A 52 -2.01 -10.69 -6.90
CA VAL A 52 -1.91 -11.09 -5.49
C VAL A 52 -3.31 -11.26 -4.91
N ASP A 53 -3.58 -12.42 -4.29
CA ASP A 53 -4.79 -12.60 -3.48
C ASP A 53 -4.64 -11.84 -2.14
N VAL A 54 -5.08 -10.58 -2.15
CA VAL A 54 -4.96 -9.68 -1.00
C VAL A 54 -6.01 -10.01 0.06
N PRO A 55 -5.64 -10.30 1.32
CA PRO A 55 -6.61 -10.53 2.39
C PRO A 55 -7.54 -9.33 2.63
N ASP A 56 -8.80 -9.57 3.02
CA ASP A 56 -9.79 -8.52 3.30
C ASP A 56 -9.29 -7.50 4.34
N SER A 57 -8.58 -7.96 5.36
CA SER A 57 -8.00 -7.08 6.38
C SER A 57 -7.01 -6.08 5.80
N VAL A 58 -6.22 -6.50 4.81
CA VAL A 58 -5.26 -5.62 4.13
C VAL A 58 -5.97 -4.70 3.14
N ARG A 59 -6.95 -5.21 2.38
CA ARG A 59 -7.78 -4.35 1.50
C ARG A 59 -8.47 -3.24 2.29
N HIS A 60 -9.04 -3.58 3.45
CA HIS A 60 -9.67 -2.61 4.34
C HIS A 60 -8.67 -1.57 4.84
N GLU A 61 -7.48 -2.00 5.27
CA GLU A 61 -6.45 -1.08 5.75
C GLU A 61 -5.94 -0.14 4.63
N ILE A 62 -5.70 -0.64 3.42
CA ILE A 62 -5.36 0.18 2.25
C ILE A 62 -6.45 1.22 1.99
N LYS A 63 -7.72 0.82 2.05
CA LYS A 63 -8.88 1.71 1.87
C LYS A 63 -8.95 2.80 2.94
N GLN A 64 -8.69 2.47 4.20
CA GLN A 64 -8.63 3.46 5.30
C GLN A 64 -7.50 4.46 5.09
N ILE A 65 -6.31 3.99 4.70
CA ILE A 65 -5.17 4.88 4.41
C ILE A 65 -5.49 5.80 3.23
N ALA A 66 -6.04 5.26 2.13
CA ALA A 66 -6.43 6.05 0.97
C ALA A 66 -7.45 7.14 1.34
N ALA A 67 -8.47 6.80 2.15
CA ALA A 67 -9.47 7.75 2.62
C ALA A 67 -8.87 8.87 3.49
N GLU A 68 -7.95 8.54 4.41
CA GLU A 68 -7.24 9.54 5.24
C GLU A 68 -6.32 10.45 4.42
N MET A 69 -5.88 9.99 3.25
CA MET A 69 -5.07 10.75 2.30
C MET A 69 -5.90 11.47 1.24
N GLU A 70 -7.23 11.38 1.30
CA GLU A 70 -8.15 11.90 0.28
C GLU A 70 -7.86 11.36 -1.13
N MET A 71 -7.32 10.15 -1.21
CA MET A 71 -6.99 9.44 -2.44
C MET A 71 -8.14 8.52 -2.86
N ARG A 72 -8.34 8.39 -4.17
CA ARG A 72 -9.30 7.44 -4.71
C ARG A 72 -8.61 6.09 -4.95
N PRO A 73 -8.95 5.03 -4.20
CA PRO A 73 -8.37 3.71 -4.43
C PRO A 73 -8.95 3.08 -5.71
N PRO A 74 -8.29 2.06 -6.28
CA PRO A 74 -8.81 1.32 -7.42
C PRO A 74 -10.10 0.56 -7.06
N HIS A 75 -10.93 0.27 -8.07
CA HIS A 75 -12.26 -0.31 -7.89
C HIS A 75 -12.29 -1.64 -7.12
N TRP A 76 -11.22 -2.44 -7.19
CA TRP A 76 -11.12 -3.71 -6.47
C TRP A 76 -10.86 -3.52 -4.96
N ILE A 77 -10.29 -2.39 -4.55
CA ILE A 77 -10.15 -1.99 -3.14
C ILE A 77 -11.43 -1.28 -2.65
N GLU A 78 -12.11 -0.50 -3.50
CA GLU A 78 -13.35 0.22 -3.13
C GLU A 78 -14.43 -0.72 -2.57
N ARG A 79 -14.45 -2.00 -3.00
CA ARG A 79 -15.43 -3.01 -2.61
C ARG A 79 -15.13 -3.76 -1.29
N ALA A 80 -13.98 -3.51 -0.67
CA ALA A 80 -13.57 -4.10 0.61
C ALA A 80 -14.10 -3.37 1.85
#